data_AF-A0A4R4XJ59-F1
#
_entry.id   AF-A0A4R4XJ59-F1
#
_cell.length_a   1.000
_cell.length_b   1.000
_cell.length_c   1.000
_cell.angle_alpha   90.00
_cell.angle_beta   90.00
_cell.angle_gamma   90.00
#
_symmetry.space_group_name_H-M   'P 1'
#
loop_
_entity.id
_entity.type
_entity.pdbx_description
1 polymer ?
#
loop_
_entity_poly.entity_id
_entity_poly.type
_entity_poly.pdbx_seq_one_letter_code
_entity_poly.pdbx_strand_id
1 'polypeptide(L)'
;MSGENALDALIPENTALLLIDMQNAFVHDEGTLGVSGVDVKPAQATIEPVRRLAEAFRAAGLPVIWTKQVHLEADNARARKVLPSHTSKRKRVSALSGSWDAAFVEELADLADDPTYVVTKHRFGAFYETRLQSLLDMLGVRGLFVAGVTANACVETTLREAYLRDYDVVAVTDAIAAVRPEWTATAEAVWAHYLGVLATSDEVASWLERAATPRALQVHHLLLEAVDLDASVDFYTNVLGFTVRKREDFRDGRRLVVTHQGLGLTEGGTGAGGTLQHLCFSARDVDGLAGRARAAGHRIVRGPGPGPYGHTVYVADPDGHEIELVEVEPSTP
;
A
#
# COMPACT_ATOMS: atom_id res chain seq x y z
N MET A 1 5.12 -16.93 -19.90
CA MET A 1 3.97 -16.61 -19.04
C MET A 1 3.64 -15.16 -19.32
N SER A 2 2.62 -14.94 -20.12
CA SER A 2 2.25 -13.64 -20.71
C SER A 2 1.20 -12.94 -19.86
N GLY A 3 1.47 -11.72 -19.42
CA GLY A 3 0.44 -10.69 -19.25
C GLY A 3 0.02 -10.26 -17.84
N GLU A 4 0.55 -10.84 -16.76
CA GLU A 4 0.27 -10.29 -15.41
C GLU A 4 1.20 -9.13 -15.11
N ASN A 5 0.62 -7.96 -14.82
CA ASN A 5 1.37 -6.81 -14.33
C ASN A 5 1.89 -7.17 -12.93
N ALA A 6 3.22 -7.12 -12.72
CA ALA A 6 3.84 -7.53 -11.47
C ALA A 6 3.30 -6.76 -10.24
N LEU A 7 2.78 -5.54 -10.44
CA LEU A 7 2.13 -4.77 -9.38
C LEU A 7 0.84 -5.43 -8.88
N ASP A 8 0.14 -6.20 -9.71
CA ASP A 8 -1.12 -6.86 -9.33
C ASP A 8 -0.91 -7.98 -8.29
N ALA A 9 0.34 -8.41 -8.04
CA ALA A 9 0.69 -9.31 -6.95
C ALA A 9 0.76 -8.63 -5.57
N LEU A 10 0.85 -7.29 -5.53
CA LEU A 10 0.91 -6.52 -4.28
C LEU A 10 -0.47 -6.45 -3.62
N ILE A 11 -0.47 -6.42 -2.28
CA ILE A 11 -1.67 -6.20 -1.47
C ILE A 11 -1.74 -4.70 -1.15
N PRO A 12 -2.65 -3.92 -1.75
CA PRO A 12 -2.66 -2.45 -1.60
C PRO A 12 -2.65 -2.00 -0.13
N GLU A 13 -3.40 -2.68 0.74
CA GLU A 13 -3.57 -2.35 2.16
C GLU A 13 -2.26 -2.40 2.96
N ASN A 14 -1.27 -3.18 2.52
CA ASN A 14 0.03 -3.26 3.17
C ASN A 14 1.11 -2.55 2.37
N THR A 15 0.76 -1.58 1.52
CA THR A 15 1.72 -0.83 0.73
C THR A 15 1.86 0.61 1.19
N ALA A 16 3.05 1.19 1.00
CA ALA A 16 3.31 2.60 1.26
C ALA A 16 4.17 3.23 0.15
N LEU A 17 4.02 4.54 0.00
CA LEU A 17 4.89 5.37 -0.81
C LEU A 17 5.97 6.00 0.07
N LEU A 18 7.23 5.85 -0.32
CA LEU A 18 8.40 6.44 0.34
C LEU A 18 9.07 7.46 -0.60
N LEU A 19 8.97 8.73 -0.23
CA LEU A 19 9.50 9.86 -0.98
C LEU A 19 10.82 10.34 -0.40
N ILE A 20 11.88 10.21 -1.20
CA ILE A 20 13.25 10.43 -0.77
C ILE A 20 13.70 11.87 -1.06
N ASP A 21 14.02 12.61 0.00
CA ASP A 21 14.78 13.86 -0.01
C ASP A 21 14.37 14.91 -1.06
N MET A 22 13.07 15.16 -1.24
CA MET A 22 12.55 16.22 -2.13
C MET A 22 12.77 17.64 -1.54
N GLN A 23 14.02 17.95 -1.21
CA GLN A 23 14.46 19.15 -0.52
C GLN A 23 15.13 20.14 -1.47
N ASN A 24 15.06 21.44 -1.12
CA ASN A 24 15.67 22.51 -1.89
C ASN A 24 17.14 22.24 -2.20
N ALA A 25 17.89 21.64 -1.26
CA ALA A 25 19.28 21.25 -1.45
C ALA A 25 19.57 20.45 -2.72
N PHE A 26 18.63 19.61 -3.14
CA PHE A 26 18.83 18.61 -4.17
C PHE A 26 18.07 18.90 -5.46
N VAL A 27 17.00 19.69 -5.38
CA VAL A 27 16.07 19.92 -6.49
C VAL A 27 16.13 21.35 -7.01
N HIS A 28 16.37 22.34 -6.15
CA HIS A 28 16.30 23.74 -6.53
C HIS A 28 17.64 24.26 -7.10
N ASP A 29 17.60 25.20 -8.05
CA ASP A 29 18.80 25.80 -8.67
C ASP A 29 19.69 26.51 -7.64
N GLU A 30 19.08 27.30 -6.74
CA GLU A 30 19.76 27.89 -5.58
C GLU A 30 20.07 26.92 -4.44
N GLY A 31 19.65 25.67 -4.56
CA GLY A 31 19.98 24.56 -3.67
C GLY A 31 21.45 24.15 -3.75
N THR A 32 21.94 23.43 -2.75
CA THR A 32 23.37 23.05 -2.71
C THR A 32 23.86 22.32 -3.97
N LEU A 33 23.06 21.43 -4.58
CA LEU A 33 23.44 20.78 -5.84
C LEU A 33 23.54 21.77 -7.00
N GLY A 34 22.52 22.60 -7.20
CA GLY A 34 22.47 23.58 -8.29
C GLY A 34 23.59 24.60 -8.20
N VAL A 35 23.80 25.23 -7.03
CA VAL A 35 24.92 26.18 -6.86
C VAL A 35 26.29 25.51 -6.99
N SER A 36 26.37 24.19 -6.74
CA SER A 36 27.59 23.40 -6.94
C SER A 36 27.79 22.91 -8.38
N GLY A 37 26.97 23.37 -9.34
CA GLY A 37 27.13 23.09 -10.77
C GLY A 37 26.56 21.76 -11.24
N VAL A 38 25.66 21.14 -10.45
CA VAL A 38 24.87 20.00 -10.91
C VAL A 38 23.67 20.53 -11.68
N ASP A 39 23.37 19.95 -12.85
CA ASP A 39 22.10 20.21 -13.53
C ASP A 39 20.97 19.54 -12.75
N VAL A 40 20.12 20.36 -12.13
CA VAL A 40 19.00 19.90 -11.29
C VAL A 40 17.70 19.75 -12.06
N LYS A 41 17.66 20.08 -13.36
CA LYS A 41 16.43 19.94 -14.17
C LYS A 41 15.84 18.54 -14.15
N PRO A 42 16.63 17.44 -14.20
CA PRO A 42 16.07 16.10 -14.04
C PRO A 42 15.39 15.91 -12.68
N ALA A 43 15.95 16.46 -11.60
CA ALA A 43 15.32 16.42 -10.28
C ALA A 43 14.03 17.27 -10.23
N GLN A 44 14.03 18.46 -10.82
CA GLN A 44 12.84 19.31 -10.92
C GLN A 44 11.71 18.62 -11.70
N ALA A 45 12.05 17.87 -12.76
CA ALA A 45 11.07 17.12 -13.54
C ALA A 45 10.34 16.03 -12.73
N THR A 46 10.91 15.57 -11.61
CA THR A 46 10.25 14.59 -10.72
C THR A 46 9.19 15.19 -9.79
N ILE A 47 9.12 16.52 -9.65
CA ILE A 47 8.19 17.18 -8.73
C ILE A 47 6.74 16.81 -9.04
N GLU A 48 6.34 16.88 -10.31
CA GLU A 48 4.96 16.61 -10.72
C GLU A 48 4.57 15.13 -10.56
N PRO A 49 5.37 14.16 -11.02
CA PRO A 49 5.12 12.74 -10.75
C PRO A 49 5.05 12.42 -9.25
N VAL A 50 5.94 13.01 -8.44
CA VAL A 50 5.95 12.82 -6.98
C VAL A 50 4.67 13.37 -6.34
N ARG A 51 4.21 14.56 -6.73
CA ARG A 51 2.94 15.14 -6.26
C ARG A 51 1.77 14.21 -6.60
N ARG A 52 1.67 13.78 -7.87
CA ARG A 52 0.60 12.89 -8.34
C ARG A 52 0.57 11.58 -7.55
N LEU A 53 1.74 10.97 -7.32
CA LEU A 53 1.84 9.76 -6.52
C LEU A 53 1.39 9.98 -5.07
N ALA A 54 1.86 11.06 -4.42
CA ALA A 54 1.49 11.37 -3.05
C ALA A 54 -0.03 11.61 -2.90
N GLU A 55 -0.63 12.34 -3.84
CA GLU A 55 -2.08 12.57 -3.86
C GLU A 55 -2.86 11.28 -4.12
N ALA A 56 -2.41 10.44 -5.05
CA ALA A 56 -3.06 9.18 -5.36
C ALA A 56 -3.00 8.18 -4.18
N PHE A 57 -1.85 8.05 -3.51
CA PHE A 57 -1.73 7.21 -2.30
C PHE A 57 -2.62 7.75 -1.17
N ARG A 58 -2.62 9.07 -0.93
CA ARG A 58 -3.50 9.69 0.07
C ARG A 58 -4.98 9.46 -0.25
N ALA A 59 -5.40 9.62 -1.50
CA ALA A 59 -6.77 9.38 -1.95
C ALA A 59 -7.18 7.91 -1.78
N ALA A 60 -6.23 6.98 -1.92
CA ALA A 60 -6.44 5.55 -1.66
C ALA A 60 -6.37 5.17 -0.17
N GLY A 61 -6.15 6.14 0.74
CA GLY A 61 -6.00 5.88 2.18
C GLY A 61 -4.68 5.18 2.55
N LEU A 62 -3.68 5.20 1.67
CA LEU A 62 -2.40 4.54 1.86
C LEU A 62 -1.33 5.50 2.41
N PRO A 63 -0.37 5.01 3.23
CA PRO A 63 0.65 5.86 3.81
C PRO A 63 1.58 6.50 2.77
N VAL A 64 1.85 7.80 2.95
CA VAL A 64 2.89 8.53 2.24
C VAL A 64 3.94 9.00 3.24
N ILE A 65 5.12 8.39 3.17
CA ILE A 65 6.24 8.65 4.07
C ILE A 65 7.29 9.47 3.34
N TRP A 66 7.75 10.54 3.97
CA TRP A 66 8.77 11.43 3.44
C TRP A 66 10.08 11.23 4.20
N THR A 67 11.20 11.40 3.52
CA THR A 67 12.50 11.53 4.19
C THR A 67 13.09 12.91 4.01
N LYS A 68 13.84 13.35 5.02
CA LYS A 68 14.68 14.55 4.95
C LYS A 68 16.09 14.17 5.33
N GLN A 69 17.02 14.28 4.41
CA GLN A 69 18.43 14.25 4.76
C GLN A 69 18.80 15.57 5.43
N VAL A 70 19.37 15.48 6.63
CA VAL A 70 19.82 16.64 7.40
C VAL A 70 21.28 16.46 7.80
N HIS A 71 22.07 17.51 7.60
CA HIS A 71 23.43 17.61 8.11
C HIS A 71 23.52 18.59 9.27
N LEU A 72 24.44 18.31 10.18
CA LEU A 72 24.82 19.21 11.25
C LEU A 72 26.03 20.02 10.81
N GLU A 73 26.13 21.25 11.33
CA GLU A 73 27.30 22.09 11.13
C GLU A 73 28.57 21.42 11.70
N ALA A 74 28.43 20.82 12.89
CA ALA A 74 29.47 20.04 13.56
C ALA A 74 29.14 18.53 13.57
N ASP A 75 29.38 17.83 12.45
CA ASP A 75 29.30 16.36 12.38
C ASP A 75 30.67 15.73 12.69
N ASN A 76 30.95 15.53 13.98
CA ASN A 76 32.20 14.91 14.46
C ASN A 76 32.42 13.48 13.94
N ALA A 77 31.35 12.76 13.59
CA ALA A 77 31.49 11.40 13.04
C ALA A 77 32.02 11.45 11.60
N ARG A 78 31.53 12.38 10.77
CA ARG A 78 32.08 12.61 9.42
C ARG A 78 33.47 13.24 9.44
N ALA A 79 33.74 14.12 10.40
CA ALA A 79 35.04 14.77 10.55
C ALA A 79 36.20 13.78 10.79
N ARG A 80 35.92 12.55 11.25
CA ARG A 80 36.92 11.47 11.38
C ARG A 80 37.45 10.95 10.03
N LYS A 81 36.76 11.20 8.93
CA LYS A 81 37.20 10.74 7.60
C LYS A 81 38.44 11.51 7.16
N VAL A 82 39.49 10.76 6.84
CA VAL A 82 40.73 11.32 6.27
C VAL A 82 40.58 11.59 4.77
N LEU A 83 39.83 10.73 4.06
CA LEU A 83 39.55 10.91 2.63
C LEU A 83 38.42 11.93 2.41
N PRO A 84 38.51 12.78 1.38
CA PRO A 84 37.44 13.72 1.03
C PRO A 84 36.10 13.00 0.83
N SER A 85 35.06 13.48 1.52
CA SER A 85 33.70 12.97 1.36
C SER A 85 33.09 13.44 0.03
N HIS A 86 31.97 12.84 -0.40
CA HIS A 86 31.20 13.36 -1.52
C HIS A 86 30.70 14.80 -1.29
N THR A 87 30.47 15.20 -0.02
CA THR A 87 30.04 16.56 0.36
C THR A 87 31.17 17.59 0.22
N SER A 88 32.45 17.18 0.26
CA SER A 88 33.60 18.09 0.06
C SER A 88 33.64 18.73 -1.33
N LYS A 89 32.92 18.14 -2.31
CA LYS A 89 32.79 18.65 -3.67
C LYS A 89 31.72 19.75 -3.81
N ARG A 90 31.00 20.08 -2.72
CA ARG A 90 29.89 21.03 -2.73
C ARG A 90 30.35 22.40 -2.24
N LYS A 91 29.69 23.46 -2.73
CA LYS A 91 30.01 24.84 -2.33
C LYS A 91 29.57 25.19 -0.91
N ARG A 92 28.69 24.40 -0.30
CA ARG A 92 28.23 24.53 1.09
C ARG A 92 27.82 23.17 1.68
N VAL A 93 27.56 23.15 2.99
CA VAL A 93 26.99 21.97 3.65
C VAL A 93 25.56 21.77 3.16
N SER A 94 25.31 20.66 2.45
CA SER A 94 23.97 20.34 1.93
C SER A 94 22.97 20.10 3.05
N ALA A 95 21.76 20.60 2.92
CA ALA A 95 20.64 20.38 3.82
C ALA A 95 21.03 20.57 5.30
N LEU A 96 21.68 21.70 5.60
CA LEU A 96 22.02 22.07 6.98
C LEU A 96 20.75 22.19 7.82
N SER A 97 20.75 21.62 9.03
CA SER A 97 19.57 21.64 9.92
C SER A 97 19.02 23.06 10.11
N GLY A 98 17.70 23.21 9.95
CA GLY A 98 17.00 24.50 10.08
C GLY A 98 17.18 25.47 8.91
N SER A 99 17.97 25.13 7.88
CA SER A 99 18.16 25.98 6.71
C SER A 99 17.06 25.79 5.66
N TRP A 100 16.92 26.77 4.75
CA TRP A 100 16.10 26.65 3.55
C TRP A 100 16.49 25.43 2.70
N ASP A 101 17.78 25.12 2.63
CA ASP A 101 18.33 23.97 1.90
C ASP A 101 17.75 22.64 2.44
N ALA A 102 17.48 22.57 3.74
CA ALA A 102 16.88 21.40 4.38
C ALA A 102 15.34 21.38 4.30
N ALA A 103 14.68 22.45 3.86
CA ALA A 103 13.23 22.44 3.65
C ALA A 103 12.86 21.61 2.40
N PHE A 104 11.64 21.10 2.37
CA PHE A 104 11.07 20.55 1.14
C PHE A 104 10.93 21.67 0.11
N VAL A 105 10.90 21.31 -1.18
CA VAL A 105 10.52 22.26 -2.23
C VAL A 105 9.08 22.76 -2.00
N GLU A 106 8.83 24.01 -2.35
CA GLU A 106 7.55 24.69 -2.07
C GLU A 106 6.36 23.93 -2.68
N GLU A 107 6.57 23.39 -3.87
CA GLU A 107 5.60 22.64 -4.67
C GLU A 107 5.17 21.30 -4.06
N LEU A 108 5.82 20.84 -2.98
CA LEU A 108 5.48 19.59 -2.29
C LEU A 108 5.28 19.79 -0.77
N ALA A 109 5.47 20.99 -0.25
CA ALA A 109 5.53 21.24 1.19
C ALA A 109 4.20 20.98 1.91
N ASP A 110 3.06 21.23 1.26
CA ASP A 110 1.70 20.94 1.72
C ASP A 110 1.42 19.43 1.83
N LEU A 111 2.17 18.60 1.12
CA LEU A 111 2.01 17.14 1.14
C LEU A 111 2.87 16.45 2.20
N ALA A 112 3.73 17.19 2.90
CA ALA A 112 4.62 16.71 3.95
C ALA A 112 4.36 17.44 5.29
N ASP A 113 3.09 17.75 5.54
CA ASP A 113 2.59 18.55 6.65
C ASP A 113 2.47 17.78 7.98
N ASP A 114 2.27 16.45 7.93
CA ASP A 114 2.27 15.61 9.12
C ASP A 114 3.69 15.11 9.47
N PRO A 115 4.31 15.62 10.57
CA PRO A 115 5.65 15.21 10.97
C PRO A 115 5.73 13.74 11.37
N THR A 116 4.61 13.08 11.68
CA THR A 116 4.54 11.65 11.97
C THR A 116 5.05 10.80 10.82
N TYR A 117 4.84 11.26 9.58
CA TYR A 117 5.29 10.57 8.37
C TYR A 117 6.55 11.18 7.75
N VAL A 118 7.23 12.10 8.44
CA VAL A 118 8.51 12.67 8.01
C VAL A 118 9.67 12.05 8.80
N VAL A 119 10.50 11.28 8.13
CA VAL A 119 11.69 10.63 8.70
C VAL A 119 12.94 11.46 8.42
N THR A 120 13.54 12.01 9.47
CA THR A 120 14.87 12.64 9.35
C THR A 120 15.96 11.57 9.29
N LYS A 121 16.85 11.68 8.30
CA LYS A 121 18.00 10.78 8.14
C LYS A 121 19.31 11.56 8.03
N HIS A 122 20.39 10.93 8.48
CA HIS A 122 21.72 11.54 8.47
C HIS A 122 22.69 10.86 7.52
N ARG A 123 22.27 9.81 6.80
CA ARG A 123 23.07 9.07 5.79
C ARG A 123 22.20 8.82 4.56
N PHE A 124 22.75 8.14 3.55
CA PHE A 124 22.04 7.93 2.27
C PHE A 124 20.81 7.04 2.44
N GLY A 125 20.99 5.86 3.04
CA GLY A 125 19.92 4.91 3.28
C GLY A 125 18.89 5.42 4.26
N ALA A 126 17.61 5.31 3.90
CA ALA A 126 16.52 5.75 4.73
C ALA A 126 16.29 4.86 5.96
N PHE A 127 16.79 3.62 5.97
CA PHE A 127 16.70 2.72 7.13
C PHE A 127 17.87 2.88 8.10
N TYR A 128 19.01 3.40 7.66
CA TYR A 128 20.23 3.45 8.47
C TYR A 128 20.10 4.45 9.63
N GLU A 129 19.99 3.91 10.85
CA GLU A 129 19.87 4.68 12.10
C GLU A 129 18.71 5.68 12.08
N THR A 130 17.57 5.29 11.53
CA THR A 130 16.33 6.09 11.54
C THR A 130 15.17 5.30 12.16
N ARG A 131 14.03 5.98 12.33
CA ARG A 131 12.77 5.35 12.76
C ARG A 131 11.97 4.70 11.62
N LEU A 132 12.48 4.66 10.39
CA LEU A 132 11.71 4.20 9.22
C LEU A 132 11.22 2.75 9.40
N GLN A 133 12.09 1.85 9.84
CA GLN A 133 11.71 0.44 10.05
C GLN A 133 10.52 0.33 10.99
N SER A 134 10.63 0.93 12.18
CA SER A 134 9.56 0.85 13.18
C SER A 134 8.26 1.48 12.69
N LEU A 135 8.34 2.57 11.90
CA LEU A 135 7.16 3.19 11.30
C LEU A 135 6.48 2.25 10.29
N LEU A 136 7.25 1.64 9.39
CA LEU A 136 6.73 0.67 8.41
C LEU A 136 6.12 -0.56 9.10
N ASP A 137 6.77 -1.08 10.14
CA ASP A 137 6.27 -2.22 10.92
C ASP A 137 4.93 -1.88 11.61
N MET A 138 4.81 -0.69 12.22
CA MET A 138 3.56 -0.23 12.85
C MET A 138 2.42 -0.04 11.84
N LEU A 139 2.75 0.29 10.60
CA LEU A 139 1.80 0.44 9.50
C LEU A 139 1.52 -0.88 8.77
N GLY A 140 2.16 -1.98 9.19
CA GLY A 140 2.01 -3.29 8.56
C GLY A 140 2.53 -3.37 7.12
N VAL A 141 3.45 -2.48 6.72
CA VAL A 141 3.88 -2.34 5.33
C VAL A 141 4.73 -3.54 4.89
N ARG A 142 4.45 -4.05 3.69
CA ARG A 142 5.19 -5.10 2.97
C ARG A 142 5.56 -4.66 1.55
N GLY A 143 4.68 -3.93 0.87
CA GLY A 143 4.99 -3.31 -0.43
C GLY A 143 5.52 -1.88 -0.28
N LEU A 144 6.65 -1.55 -0.88
CA LEU A 144 7.28 -0.24 -0.77
C LEU A 144 7.56 0.37 -2.14
N PHE A 145 6.78 1.40 -2.49
CA PHE A 145 7.03 2.23 -3.66
C PHE A 145 8.02 3.33 -3.28
N VAL A 146 9.13 3.42 -4.00
CA VAL A 146 10.20 4.38 -3.70
C VAL A 146 10.35 5.35 -4.85
N ALA A 147 10.33 6.65 -4.54
CA ALA A 147 10.55 7.74 -5.48
C ALA A 147 11.38 8.87 -4.83
N GLY A 148 11.75 9.88 -5.60
CA GLY A 148 12.51 11.05 -5.15
C GLY A 148 13.98 11.03 -5.59
N VAL A 149 14.86 11.66 -4.81
CA VAL A 149 16.22 11.96 -5.24
C VAL A 149 17.30 11.58 -4.21
N THR A 150 18.52 11.24 -4.61
CA THR A 150 18.99 11.02 -5.99
C THR A 150 19.15 9.52 -6.28
N ALA A 151 18.85 9.10 -7.52
CA ALA A 151 18.86 7.72 -8.01
C ALA A 151 20.02 6.87 -7.44
N ASN A 152 21.27 7.18 -7.80
CA ASN A 152 22.44 6.37 -7.46
C ASN A 152 23.04 6.62 -6.07
N ALA A 153 22.32 7.31 -5.18
CA ALA A 153 22.74 7.54 -3.80
C ALA A 153 21.62 7.18 -2.82
N CYS A 154 20.82 8.14 -2.37
CA CYS A 154 19.79 7.92 -1.36
C CYS A 154 18.73 6.91 -1.80
N VAL A 155 18.26 7.02 -3.04
CA VAL A 155 17.22 6.12 -3.58
C VAL A 155 17.77 4.70 -3.69
N GLU A 156 18.87 4.46 -4.41
CA GLU A 156 19.44 3.12 -4.57
C GLU A 156 19.89 2.48 -3.25
N THR A 157 20.46 3.26 -2.33
CA THR A 157 20.81 2.73 -1.00
C THR A 157 19.55 2.25 -0.27
N THR A 158 18.46 3.01 -0.35
CA THR A 158 17.18 2.67 0.29
C THR A 158 16.51 1.48 -0.40
N LEU A 159 16.54 1.39 -1.73
CA LEU A 159 16.02 0.24 -2.49
C LEU A 159 16.73 -1.06 -2.05
N ARG A 160 18.07 -1.02 -1.93
CA ARG A 160 18.86 -2.16 -1.45
C ARG A 160 18.52 -2.51 0.00
N GLU A 161 18.40 -1.51 0.86
CA GLU A 161 18.04 -1.71 2.26
C GLU A 161 16.65 -2.31 2.43
N ALA A 162 15.67 -1.87 1.64
CA ALA A 162 14.30 -2.39 1.62
C ALA A 162 14.27 -3.84 1.13
N TYR A 163 14.96 -4.14 0.03
CA TYR A 163 15.07 -5.51 -0.49
C TYR A 163 15.67 -6.47 0.55
N LEU A 164 16.76 -6.07 1.22
CA LEU A 164 17.41 -6.87 2.28
C LEU A 164 16.57 -7.05 3.55
N ARG A 165 15.42 -6.37 3.64
CA ARG A 165 14.45 -6.47 4.72
C ARG A 165 13.16 -7.17 4.27
N ASP A 166 13.20 -7.83 3.11
CA ASP A 166 12.09 -8.59 2.54
C ASP A 166 10.82 -7.75 2.27
N TYR A 167 11.00 -6.48 1.91
CA TYR A 167 9.92 -5.69 1.31
C TYR A 167 9.78 -6.03 -0.18
N ASP A 168 8.55 -6.05 -0.69
CA ASP A 168 8.28 -6.02 -2.12
C ASP A 168 8.54 -4.60 -2.63
N VAL A 169 9.65 -4.40 -3.33
CA VAL A 169 10.12 -3.06 -3.72
C VAL A 169 9.68 -2.69 -5.13
N VAL A 170 9.16 -1.47 -5.27
CA VAL A 170 8.86 -0.85 -6.57
C VAL A 170 9.63 0.46 -6.69
N ALA A 171 10.49 0.61 -7.70
CA ALA A 171 11.12 1.88 -8.01
C ALA A 171 10.28 2.62 -9.06
N VAL A 172 9.81 3.83 -8.73
CA VAL A 172 8.95 4.62 -9.63
C VAL A 172 9.82 5.52 -10.52
N THR A 173 10.14 5.04 -11.72
CA THR A 173 11.31 5.50 -12.50
C THR A 173 11.24 6.93 -13.00
N ASP A 174 10.06 7.39 -13.44
CA ASP A 174 9.81 8.78 -13.86
C ASP A 174 9.71 9.76 -12.69
N ALA A 175 9.60 9.24 -11.46
CA ALA A 175 9.65 10.01 -10.22
C ALA A 175 11.01 9.91 -9.51
N ILE A 176 12.05 9.41 -10.19
CA ILE A 176 13.42 9.28 -9.66
C ILE A 176 14.42 10.00 -10.58
N ALA A 177 15.30 10.81 -10.00
CA ALA A 177 16.34 11.50 -10.78
C ALA A 177 17.76 11.25 -10.26
N ALA A 178 18.68 11.01 -11.18
CA ALA A 178 20.12 11.00 -10.93
C ALA A 178 20.70 12.42 -11.03
N VAL A 179 21.83 12.67 -10.35
CA VAL A 179 22.62 13.90 -10.56
C VAL A 179 23.34 13.93 -11.91
N ARG A 180 23.33 12.80 -12.62
CA ARG A 180 24.01 12.53 -13.88
C ARG A 180 23.10 11.63 -14.71
N PRO A 181 22.52 12.12 -15.82
CA PRO A 181 21.56 11.35 -16.61
C PRO A 181 22.11 10.00 -17.10
N GLU A 182 23.42 9.91 -17.34
CA GLU A 182 24.06 8.69 -17.82
C GLU A 182 24.07 7.55 -16.79
N TRP A 183 23.83 7.84 -15.50
CA TRP A 183 23.80 6.82 -14.45
C TRP A 183 22.44 6.13 -14.31
N THR A 184 21.36 6.77 -14.77
CA THR A 184 19.98 6.30 -14.58
C THR A 184 19.78 4.91 -15.19
N ALA A 185 20.10 4.73 -16.46
CA ALA A 185 19.90 3.46 -17.17
C ALA A 185 20.65 2.28 -16.52
N THR A 186 21.84 2.52 -15.98
CA THR A 186 22.60 1.48 -15.27
C THR A 186 21.96 1.15 -13.92
N ALA A 187 21.48 2.17 -13.20
CA ALA A 187 20.81 1.97 -11.92
C ALA A 187 19.54 1.14 -12.11
N GLU A 188 18.68 1.54 -13.04
CA GLU A 188 17.43 0.85 -13.37
C GLU A 188 17.67 -0.61 -13.77
N ALA A 189 18.66 -0.89 -14.62
CA ALA A 189 19.02 -2.25 -14.99
C ALA A 189 19.42 -3.11 -13.79
N VAL A 190 20.14 -2.53 -12.82
CA VAL A 190 20.50 -3.23 -11.57
C VAL A 190 19.28 -3.45 -10.70
N TRP A 191 18.40 -2.44 -10.56
CA TRP A 191 17.21 -2.53 -9.73
C TRP A 191 16.24 -3.59 -10.27
N ALA A 192 15.97 -3.59 -11.57
CA ALA A 192 15.12 -4.58 -12.24
C ALA A 192 15.66 -6.01 -12.14
N HIS A 193 16.98 -6.17 -12.11
CA HIS A 193 17.60 -7.49 -12.03
C HIS A 193 17.64 -8.04 -10.59
N TYR A 194 17.89 -7.19 -9.59
CA TYR A 194 18.21 -7.64 -8.23
C TYR A 194 17.25 -7.20 -7.15
N LEU A 195 16.60 -6.04 -7.28
CA LEU A 195 16.02 -5.34 -6.13
C LEU A 195 14.49 -5.28 -6.14
N GLY A 196 13.86 -5.31 -7.32
CA GLY A 196 12.41 -5.21 -7.39
C GLY A 196 11.87 -4.88 -8.78
N VAL A 197 10.64 -4.37 -8.81
CA VAL A 197 9.92 -4.00 -10.03
C VAL A 197 10.17 -2.53 -10.36
N LEU A 198 10.30 -2.23 -11.65
CA LEU A 198 10.26 -0.86 -12.15
C LEU A 198 8.85 -0.54 -12.61
N ALA A 199 8.35 0.63 -12.27
CA ALA A 199 7.06 1.13 -12.75
C ALA A 199 7.13 2.64 -13.00
N THR A 200 6.27 3.17 -13.86
CA THR A 200 6.05 4.62 -13.98
C THR A 200 4.95 5.10 -13.03
N SER A 201 4.89 6.41 -12.78
CA SER A 201 3.83 7.01 -11.98
C SER A 201 2.43 6.73 -12.54
N ASP A 202 2.28 6.66 -13.87
CA ASP A 202 1.04 6.29 -14.55
C ASP A 202 0.67 4.82 -14.34
N GLU A 203 1.64 3.89 -14.35
CA GLU A 203 1.40 2.48 -14.07
C GLU A 203 0.97 2.26 -12.61
N VAL A 204 1.59 2.99 -11.68
CA VAL A 204 1.22 2.97 -10.26
C VAL A 204 -0.18 3.57 -10.05
N ALA A 205 -0.49 4.71 -10.67
CA ALA A 205 -1.83 5.29 -10.61
C ALA A 205 -2.90 4.33 -11.17
N SER A 206 -2.62 3.72 -12.31
CA SER A 206 -3.50 2.71 -12.90
C SER A 206 -3.67 1.49 -11.99
N TRP A 207 -2.62 1.07 -11.29
CA TRP A 207 -2.71 -0.02 -10.31
C TRP A 207 -3.56 0.37 -9.10
N LEU A 208 -3.42 1.59 -8.57
CA LEU A 208 -4.26 2.10 -7.49
C LEU A 208 -5.75 2.16 -7.89
N GLU A 209 -6.06 2.60 -9.11
CA GLU A 209 -7.43 2.60 -9.64
C GLU A 209 -8.01 1.18 -9.74
N ARG A 210 -7.21 0.22 -10.23
CA ARG A 210 -7.61 -1.21 -10.28
C ARG A 210 -7.76 -1.82 -8.89
N ALA A 211 -6.92 -1.42 -7.94
CA ALA A 211 -6.98 -1.83 -6.54
C ALA A 211 -8.22 -1.27 -5.82
N ALA A 212 -8.62 -0.04 -6.16
CA ALA A 212 -9.84 0.59 -5.65
C ALA A 212 -11.11 0.10 -6.37
N THR A 213 -10.97 -0.51 -7.55
CA THR A 213 -12.11 -1.06 -8.28
C THR A 213 -12.80 -2.12 -7.42
N PRO A 214 -14.11 -1.96 -7.12
CA PRO A 214 -14.80 -2.89 -6.24
C PRO A 214 -14.66 -4.32 -6.79
N ARG A 215 -14.32 -5.29 -5.94
CA ARG A 215 -14.18 -6.70 -6.34
C ARG A 215 -14.29 -7.60 -5.13
N ALA A 216 -14.70 -8.84 -5.37
CA ALA A 216 -14.57 -9.89 -4.37
C ALA A 216 -13.08 -10.19 -4.14
N LEU A 217 -12.62 -10.11 -2.89
CA LEU A 217 -11.22 -10.39 -2.54
C LEU A 217 -10.99 -11.88 -2.28
N GLN A 218 -11.89 -12.48 -1.50
CA GLN A 218 -11.88 -13.90 -1.15
C GLN A 218 -13.29 -14.34 -0.74
N VAL A 219 -13.52 -15.65 -0.69
CA VAL A 219 -14.70 -16.21 0.00
C VAL A 219 -14.56 -15.89 1.48
N HIS A 220 -15.42 -15.02 2.01
CA HIS A 220 -15.39 -14.66 3.43
C HIS A 220 -15.93 -15.82 4.28
N HIS A 221 -17.11 -16.31 3.88
CA HIS A 221 -17.72 -17.45 4.54
C HIS A 221 -18.71 -18.21 3.65
N LEU A 222 -18.96 -19.46 4.00
CA LEU A 222 -19.92 -20.36 3.35
C LEU A 222 -21.05 -20.70 4.33
N LEU A 223 -22.31 -20.64 3.92
CA LEU A 223 -23.41 -21.14 4.75
C LEU A 223 -23.88 -22.50 4.28
N LEU A 224 -23.98 -23.43 5.24
CA LEU A 224 -24.60 -24.74 5.05
C LEU A 224 -25.92 -24.80 5.78
N GLU A 225 -26.96 -25.20 5.06
CA GLU A 225 -28.23 -25.54 5.69
C GLU A 225 -28.16 -26.96 6.25
N ALA A 226 -28.35 -27.07 7.56
CA ALA A 226 -28.40 -28.29 8.31
C ALA A 226 -29.84 -28.79 8.44
N VAL A 227 -30.01 -30.10 8.36
CA VAL A 227 -31.26 -30.78 8.76
C VAL A 227 -31.38 -30.75 10.28
N ASP A 228 -30.27 -30.98 10.98
CA ASP A 228 -30.12 -30.87 12.42
C ASP A 228 -28.92 -29.95 12.71
N LEU A 229 -29.24 -28.71 13.13
CA LEU A 229 -28.24 -27.69 13.38
C LEU A 229 -27.34 -28.07 14.55
N ASP A 230 -27.90 -28.61 15.63
CA ASP A 230 -27.14 -28.91 16.85
C ASP A 230 -26.16 -30.07 16.60
N ALA A 231 -26.60 -31.11 15.88
CA ALA A 231 -25.72 -32.20 15.45
C ALA A 231 -24.59 -31.71 14.51
N SER A 232 -24.90 -30.78 13.61
CA SER A 232 -23.89 -30.21 12.71
C SER A 232 -22.87 -29.36 13.47
N VAL A 233 -23.34 -28.53 14.42
CA VAL A 233 -22.46 -27.74 15.28
C VAL A 233 -21.52 -28.64 16.09
N ASP A 234 -22.03 -29.71 16.70
CA ASP A 234 -21.22 -30.69 17.44
C ASP A 234 -20.14 -31.30 16.54
N PHE A 235 -20.50 -31.75 15.34
CA PHE A 235 -19.53 -32.30 14.39
C PHE A 235 -18.42 -31.28 14.05
N TYR A 236 -18.77 -30.08 13.59
CA TYR A 236 -17.77 -29.10 13.17
C TYR A 236 -16.89 -28.63 14.35
N THR A 237 -17.45 -28.52 15.55
CA THR A 237 -16.72 -28.02 16.72
C THR A 237 -15.91 -29.10 17.44
N ASN A 238 -16.56 -30.21 17.81
CA ASN A 238 -15.94 -31.25 18.64
C ASN A 238 -15.19 -32.30 17.82
N VAL A 239 -15.57 -32.54 16.56
CA VAL A 239 -14.87 -33.50 15.69
C VAL A 239 -13.81 -32.80 14.83
N LEU A 240 -14.17 -31.71 14.15
CA LEU A 240 -13.25 -30.98 13.27
C LEU A 240 -12.48 -29.84 13.95
N GLY A 241 -12.79 -29.52 15.20
CA GLY A 241 -12.04 -28.53 15.99
C GLY A 241 -12.35 -27.07 15.67
N PHE A 242 -13.47 -26.78 14.99
CA PHE A 242 -13.86 -25.41 14.69
C PHE A 242 -14.32 -24.70 15.97
N THR A 243 -14.17 -23.39 16.02
CA THR A 243 -14.60 -22.60 17.17
C THR A 243 -15.72 -21.66 16.77
N VAL A 244 -16.77 -21.61 17.58
CA VAL A 244 -17.92 -20.73 17.31
C VAL A 244 -17.53 -19.28 17.57
N ARG A 245 -17.62 -18.47 16.52
CA ARG A 245 -17.46 -17.02 16.55
C ARG A 245 -18.71 -16.33 17.05
N LYS A 246 -19.89 -16.73 16.56
CA LYS A 246 -21.16 -16.06 16.85
C LYS A 246 -22.34 -17.01 16.76
N ARG A 247 -23.36 -16.78 17.59
CA ARG A 247 -24.70 -17.36 17.45
C ARG A 247 -25.70 -16.22 17.40
N GLU A 248 -26.59 -16.24 16.42
CA GLU A 248 -27.63 -15.24 16.25
C GLU A 248 -28.78 -15.83 15.44
N ASP A 249 -29.93 -15.15 15.42
CA ASP A 249 -31.06 -15.55 14.58
C ASP A 249 -31.17 -14.61 13.39
N PHE A 250 -31.50 -15.16 12.22
CA PHE A 250 -31.87 -14.39 11.06
C PHE A 250 -33.19 -13.64 11.28
N ARG A 251 -33.44 -12.61 10.45
CA ARG A 251 -34.70 -11.85 10.49
C ARG A 251 -35.95 -12.70 10.22
N ASP A 252 -35.79 -13.84 9.56
CA ASP A 252 -36.85 -14.81 9.28
C ASP A 252 -37.06 -15.84 10.42
N GLY A 253 -36.27 -15.75 11.50
CA GLY A 253 -36.35 -16.60 12.68
C GLY A 253 -35.49 -17.86 12.65
N ARG A 254 -34.74 -18.13 11.56
CA ARG A 254 -33.82 -19.27 11.51
C ARG A 254 -32.55 -19.03 12.32
N ARG A 255 -32.06 -20.07 12.99
CA ARG A 255 -30.83 -20.00 13.81
C ARG A 255 -29.58 -19.98 12.94
N LEU A 256 -28.61 -19.12 13.25
CA LEU A 256 -27.29 -19.01 12.61
C LEU A 256 -26.18 -19.27 13.63
N VAL A 257 -25.27 -20.18 13.27
CA VAL A 257 -24.00 -20.39 13.99
C VAL A 257 -22.84 -20.13 13.05
N VAL A 258 -21.94 -19.25 13.45
CA VAL A 258 -20.76 -18.89 12.65
C VAL A 258 -19.51 -19.35 13.35
N THR A 259 -18.60 -19.94 12.60
CA THR A 259 -17.27 -20.36 13.07
C THR A 259 -16.20 -19.34 12.69
N HIS A 260 -15.09 -19.31 13.44
CA HIS A 260 -13.93 -18.47 13.10
C HIS A 260 -13.26 -18.90 11.79
N GLN A 261 -13.50 -20.14 11.35
CA GLN A 261 -12.98 -20.74 10.12
C GLN A 261 -13.79 -20.36 8.87
N GLY A 262 -14.79 -19.48 9.00
CA GLY A 262 -15.58 -19.00 7.86
C GLY A 262 -16.70 -19.94 7.43
N LEU A 263 -17.12 -20.89 8.27
CA LEU A 263 -18.34 -21.68 8.03
C LEU A 263 -19.51 -21.14 8.87
N GLY A 264 -20.61 -20.79 8.21
CA GLY A 264 -21.91 -20.56 8.82
C GLY A 264 -22.81 -21.79 8.70
N LEU A 265 -23.57 -22.10 9.75
CA LEU A 265 -24.53 -23.20 9.79
C LEU A 265 -25.90 -22.61 10.12
N THR A 266 -26.92 -22.99 9.34
CA THR A 266 -28.30 -22.54 9.55
C THR A 266 -29.28 -23.69 9.37
N GLU A 267 -30.54 -23.48 9.75
CA GLU A 267 -31.62 -24.45 9.54
C GLU A 267 -32.19 -24.35 8.11
N GLY A 268 -32.62 -25.48 7.53
CA GLY A 268 -33.29 -25.51 6.22
C GLY A 268 -33.02 -26.73 5.33
N GLY A 269 -32.12 -27.63 5.72
CA GLY A 269 -31.73 -28.76 4.88
C GLY A 269 -32.89 -29.73 4.58
N THR A 270 -33.10 -30.07 3.31
CA THR A 270 -34.17 -31.00 2.86
C THR A 270 -33.74 -32.46 2.77
N GLY A 271 -32.45 -32.75 2.97
CA GLY A 271 -31.87 -34.09 2.82
C GLY A 271 -31.73 -34.59 1.36
N ALA A 272 -32.26 -33.86 0.37
CA ALA A 272 -32.11 -34.16 -1.06
C ALA A 272 -31.71 -32.89 -1.83
N GLY A 273 -30.44 -32.81 -2.23
CA GLY A 273 -29.88 -31.93 -3.27
C GLY A 273 -30.32 -30.46 -3.29
N GLY A 274 -29.60 -29.61 -2.54
CA GLY A 274 -29.68 -28.15 -2.64
C GLY A 274 -29.20 -27.46 -1.37
N THR A 275 -27.98 -27.75 -0.92
CA THR A 275 -27.47 -27.42 0.43
C THR A 275 -26.76 -26.07 0.56
N LEU A 276 -26.71 -25.26 -0.52
CA LEU A 276 -25.98 -24.00 -0.56
C LEU A 276 -26.96 -22.83 -0.62
N GLN A 277 -27.06 -22.09 0.48
CA GLN A 277 -27.99 -20.96 0.61
C GLN A 277 -27.46 -19.71 -0.11
N HIS A 278 -26.24 -19.29 0.22
CA HIS A 278 -25.53 -18.19 -0.45
C HIS A 278 -24.02 -18.32 -0.28
N LEU A 279 -23.28 -17.74 -1.22
CA LEU A 279 -21.83 -17.62 -1.16
C LEU A 279 -21.47 -16.19 -0.75
N CYS A 280 -20.74 -16.03 0.35
CA CYS A 280 -20.34 -14.71 0.80
C CYS A 280 -18.89 -14.38 0.43
N PHE A 281 -18.68 -13.21 -0.17
CA PHE A 281 -17.36 -12.66 -0.44
C PHE A 281 -17.09 -11.44 0.44
N SER A 282 -15.83 -11.33 0.89
CA SER A 282 -15.31 -10.03 1.35
C SER A 282 -15.21 -9.11 0.16
N ALA A 283 -15.71 -7.89 0.31
CA ALA A 283 -15.76 -6.90 -0.74
C ALA A 283 -15.29 -5.53 -0.23
N ARG A 284 -14.74 -4.72 -1.15
CA ARG A 284 -14.56 -3.27 -0.95
C ARG A 284 -15.64 -2.52 -1.72
N ASP A 285 -16.12 -1.42 -1.16
CA ASP A 285 -17.14 -0.55 -1.74
C ASP A 285 -18.39 -1.35 -2.15
N VAL A 286 -19.07 -1.84 -1.12
CA VAL A 286 -20.28 -2.66 -1.27
C VAL A 286 -21.40 -1.90 -2.01
N ASP A 287 -21.49 -0.59 -1.77
CA ASP A 287 -22.44 0.30 -2.46
C ASP A 287 -22.14 0.42 -3.96
N GLY A 288 -20.87 0.59 -4.33
CA GLY A 288 -20.41 0.59 -5.72
C GLY A 288 -20.64 -0.76 -6.41
N LEU A 289 -20.41 -1.88 -5.71
CA LEU A 289 -20.76 -3.22 -6.20
C LEU A 289 -22.26 -3.36 -6.49
N ALA A 290 -23.11 -2.88 -5.58
CA ALA A 290 -24.55 -2.87 -5.79
C ALA A 290 -24.95 -2.00 -7.00
N GLY A 291 -24.30 -0.84 -7.17
CA GLY A 291 -24.49 0.04 -8.33
C GLY A 291 -24.15 -0.64 -9.65
N ARG A 292 -22.98 -1.31 -9.74
CA ARG A 292 -22.56 -2.04 -10.93
C ARG A 292 -23.45 -3.24 -11.23
N ALA A 293 -23.85 -4.00 -10.21
CA ALA A 293 -24.78 -5.11 -10.38
C ALA A 293 -26.12 -4.66 -10.97
N ARG A 294 -26.70 -3.56 -10.47
CA ARG A 294 -27.91 -2.95 -11.05
C ARG A 294 -27.70 -2.52 -12.50
N ALA A 295 -26.59 -1.85 -12.80
CA ALA A 295 -26.28 -1.36 -14.15
C ALA A 295 -26.13 -2.52 -15.16
N ALA A 296 -25.65 -3.67 -14.72
CA ALA A 296 -25.53 -4.89 -15.51
C ALA A 296 -26.81 -5.75 -15.55
N GLY A 297 -27.91 -5.32 -14.92
CA GLY A 297 -29.20 -6.01 -14.93
C GLY A 297 -29.36 -7.13 -13.91
N HIS A 298 -28.43 -7.27 -12.95
CA HIS A 298 -28.56 -8.25 -11.87
C HIS A 298 -29.55 -7.78 -10.80
N ARG A 299 -30.31 -8.73 -10.23
CA ARG A 299 -31.28 -8.46 -9.17
C ARG A 299 -30.56 -8.25 -7.85
N ILE A 300 -30.79 -7.11 -7.20
CA ILE A 300 -30.43 -6.89 -5.80
C ILE A 300 -31.48 -7.57 -4.92
N VAL A 301 -31.09 -8.66 -4.28
CA VAL A 301 -31.96 -9.44 -3.38
C VAL A 301 -32.20 -8.67 -2.08
N ARG A 302 -31.14 -8.06 -1.54
CA ARG A 302 -31.19 -7.15 -0.39
C ARG A 302 -30.26 -5.98 -0.65
N GLY A 303 -30.78 -4.76 -0.51
CA GLY A 303 -30.00 -3.54 -0.72
C GLY A 303 -28.85 -3.37 0.28
N PRO A 304 -27.84 -2.52 -0.03
CA PRO A 304 -26.76 -2.21 0.89
C PRO A 304 -27.28 -1.74 2.25
N GLY A 305 -26.72 -2.27 3.33
CA GLY A 305 -27.09 -1.88 4.69
C GLY A 305 -26.47 -2.78 5.77
N PRO A 306 -26.77 -2.53 7.05
CA PRO A 306 -26.18 -3.28 8.16
C PRO A 306 -26.64 -4.74 8.19
N GLY A 307 -25.67 -5.65 8.33
CA GLY A 307 -25.85 -7.10 8.46
C GLY A 307 -25.01 -7.69 9.61
N PRO A 308 -25.14 -9.01 9.84
CA PRO A 308 -24.50 -9.70 10.98
C PRO A 308 -22.97 -9.62 11.02
N TYR A 309 -22.33 -9.34 9.88
CA TYR A 309 -20.88 -9.25 9.69
C TYR A 309 -20.36 -7.86 9.30
N GLY A 310 -21.23 -6.84 9.21
CA GLY A 310 -20.85 -5.50 8.74
C GLY A 310 -21.85 -4.92 7.74
N HIS A 311 -21.47 -3.86 7.02
CA HIS A 311 -22.26 -3.33 5.91
C HIS A 311 -22.27 -4.35 4.75
N THR A 312 -23.42 -4.64 4.16
CA THR A 312 -23.55 -5.75 3.21
C THR A 312 -24.63 -5.54 2.16
N VAL A 313 -24.48 -6.17 0.99
CA VAL A 313 -25.50 -6.28 -0.07
C VAL A 313 -25.64 -7.72 -0.52
N TYR A 314 -26.84 -8.11 -0.97
CA TYR A 314 -27.11 -9.44 -1.54
C TYR A 314 -27.51 -9.26 -3.01
N VAL A 315 -26.79 -9.94 -3.89
CA VAL A 315 -26.99 -9.90 -5.35
C VAL A 315 -27.32 -11.30 -5.83
N ALA A 316 -28.30 -11.45 -6.72
CA ALA A 316 -28.56 -12.74 -7.36
C ALA A 316 -27.54 -12.99 -8.48
N ASP A 317 -26.93 -14.17 -8.50
CA ASP A 317 -26.16 -14.64 -9.64
C ASP A 317 -27.11 -15.02 -10.83
N PRO A 318 -26.57 -15.37 -12.01
CA PRO A 318 -27.39 -15.74 -13.17
C PRO A 318 -28.29 -16.96 -12.97
N ASP A 319 -27.94 -17.87 -12.06
CA ASP A 319 -28.68 -19.10 -11.77
C ASP A 319 -29.67 -18.93 -10.61
N GLY A 320 -29.68 -17.75 -9.97
CA GLY A 320 -30.61 -17.36 -8.92
C GLY A 320 -30.10 -17.59 -7.50
N HIS A 321 -28.84 -18.01 -7.32
CA HIS A 321 -28.23 -18.10 -5.99
C HIS A 321 -28.02 -16.71 -5.42
N GLU A 322 -28.18 -16.59 -4.11
CA GLU A 322 -27.85 -15.36 -3.40
C GLU A 322 -26.33 -15.26 -3.21
N ILE A 323 -25.76 -14.11 -3.54
CA ILE A 323 -24.35 -13.77 -3.29
C ILE A 323 -24.32 -12.63 -2.29
N GLU A 324 -23.80 -12.90 -1.10
CA GLU A 324 -23.59 -11.87 -0.09
C GLU A 324 -22.23 -11.21 -0.29
N LEU A 325 -22.20 -9.89 -0.31
CA LEU A 325 -20.95 -9.12 -0.30
C LEU A 325 -20.92 -8.36 1.03
N VAL A 326 -19.93 -8.64 1.86
CA VAL A 326 -19.73 -7.95 3.14
C VAL A 326 -18.58 -6.97 2.97
N GLU A 327 -18.83 -5.72 3.35
CA GLU A 327 -17.84 -4.68 3.38
C GLU A 327 -16.84 -5.00 4.49
N VAL A 328 -15.60 -5.17 4.08
CA VAL A 328 -14.49 -5.21 5.01
C VAL A 328 -13.87 -3.82 5.00
N GLU A 329 -13.77 -3.20 6.18
CA GLU A 329 -12.89 -2.07 6.34
C GLU A 329 -11.46 -2.54 6.03
N PRO A 330 -10.60 -1.68 5.43
CA PRO A 330 -9.20 -2.01 5.25
C PRO A 330 -8.67 -2.51 6.59
N SER A 331 -8.05 -3.70 6.58
CA SER A 331 -7.49 -4.29 7.78
C SER A 331 -6.62 -3.25 8.47
N THR A 332 -7.05 -2.77 9.64
CA THR A 332 -6.12 -2.10 10.54
C THR A 332 -5.16 -3.20 10.99
N PRO A 333 -3.86 -3.10 10.67
CA PRO A 333 -2.89 -4.15 10.98
C PRO A 333 -2.81 -4.47 12.48
#